data_AF-A0A7V9P570-F1
#
_entry.id   AF-A0A7V9P570-F1
#
_cell.length_a   1.000
_cell.length_b   1.000
_cell.length_c   1.000
_cell.angle_alpha   90.00
_cell.angle_beta   90.00
_cell.angle_gamma   90.00
#
_symmetry.space_group_name_H-M   'P 1'
#
loop_
_entity.id
_entity.type
_entity.pdbx_description
1 polymer ?
#
loop_
_entity_poly.entity_id
_entity_poly.type
_entity_poly.pdbx_seq_one_letter_code
_entity_poly.pdbx_strand_id
1 'polypeptide(L)'
;MLHRTLVPVGAAALALALATPALAVRVHVRVEGAKVNLFGATEPGLTPATGTITPPSGPAVTVSAETAFGALEAASRKGELFYRVEAFSFGPYVAQVGRLSGTATTGWVYKVNGVSPPVAATAYVLKAGDRVLWYHATFGPTGGPKSLRLLPEYVVGCPGGSGSCSTPRLTCARAVLEDDAGRRTRATGVVFRLDGRRARGSGTKICPRGHWHTLSATVAGAVRSQVLVTPRRGSASGSGGVALVGRA
;
A
#
# COMPACT_ATOMS: atom_id res chain seq x y z
N MET A 1 67.68 37.97 28.36
CA MET A 1 67.48 36.78 27.51
C MET A 1 65.97 36.52 27.48
N LEU A 2 65.31 36.88 26.38
CA LEU A 2 63.84 36.85 26.26
C LEU A 2 63.34 35.41 26.05
N HIS A 3 62.39 34.99 26.88
CA HIS A 3 61.59 33.79 26.71
C HIS A 3 60.71 33.89 25.45
N ARG A 4 60.74 32.84 24.61
CA ARG A 4 59.75 32.62 23.55
C ARG A 4 59.17 31.22 23.71
N THR A 5 58.04 31.16 24.41
CA THR A 5 57.13 30.01 24.40
C THR A 5 56.28 30.06 23.14
N LEU A 6 56.40 29.04 22.29
CA LEU A 6 55.51 28.83 21.15
C LEU A 6 54.36 27.93 21.61
N VAL A 7 53.14 28.47 21.59
CA VAL A 7 51.90 27.69 21.77
C VAL A 7 51.49 27.13 20.40
N PRO A 8 51.36 25.81 20.21
CA PRO A 8 50.77 25.29 19.00
C PRO A 8 49.24 25.42 19.11
N VAL A 9 48.67 26.26 18.24
CA VAL A 9 47.21 26.33 18.02
C VAL A 9 46.82 25.06 17.27
N GLY A 10 46.20 24.11 17.99
CA GLY A 10 45.63 22.90 17.41
C GLY A 10 44.41 23.25 16.56
N ALA A 11 44.49 23.01 15.25
CA ALA A 11 43.38 23.15 14.33
C ALA A 11 42.32 22.07 14.60
N ALA A 12 41.14 22.48 15.07
CA ALA A 12 39.98 21.61 15.15
C ALA A 12 39.43 21.37 13.74
N ALA A 13 39.70 20.19 13.18
CA ALA A 13 39.08 19.74 11.94
C ALA A 13 37.61 19.36 12.22
N LEU A 14 36.69 20.26 11.87
CA LEU A 14 35.25 20.00 11.91
C LEU A 14 34.89 19.06 10.75
N ALA A 15 34.78 17.76 11.04
CA ALA A 15 34.26 16.78 10.10
C ALA A 15 32.77 17.04 9.84
N LEU A 16 32.44 17.72 8.74
CA LEU A 16 31.07 17.81 8.24
C LEU A 16 30.65 16.42 7.75
N ALA A 17 29.93 15.66 8.58
CA ALA A 17 29.24 14.46 8.15
C ALA A 17 28.19 14.89 7.11
N LEU A 18 28.47 14.61 5.83
CA LEU A 18 27.47 14.69 4.78
C LEU A 18 26.41 13.62 5.06
N ALA A 19 25.36 13.99 5.79
CA ALA A 19 24.18 13.16 5.90
C ALA A 19 23.56 13.07 4.51
N THR A 20 23.85 11.98 3.79
CA THR A 20 23.08 11.63 2.58
C THR A 20 21.62 11.59 2.99
N PRO A 21 20.73 12.39 2.39
CA PRO A 21 19.31 12.27 2.70
C PRO A 21 18.89 10.87 2.27
N ALA A 22 18.60 10.01 3.24
CA ALA A 22 17.98 8.72 2.97
C ALA A 22 16.68 9.01 2.23
N LEU A 23 16.64 8.75 0.92
CA LEU A 23 15.45 8.94 0.12
C LEU A 23 14.35 8.08 0.75
N ALA A 24 13.39 8.74 1.38
CA ALA A 24 12.35 8.04 2.10
C ALA A 24 11.50 7.26 1.09
N VAL A 25 11.53 5.93 1.21
CA VAL A 25 10.86 5.00 0.30
C VAL A 25 9.39 5.39 0.16
N ARG A 26 8.88 5.52 -1.08
CA ARG A 26 7.46 5.71 -1.34
C ARG A 26 6.79 4.37 -1.63
N VAL A 27 5.73 4.06 -0.91
CA VAL A 27 4.93 2.82 -1.06
C VAL A 27 3.45 3.15 -1.23
N HIS A 28 2.70 2.23 -1.80
CA HIS A 28 1.25 2.33 -1.96
C HIS A 28 0.54 1.63 -0.81
N VAL A 29 -0.33 2.34 -0.07
CA VAL A 29 -0.94 1.78 1.14
C VAL A 29 -2.45 1.71 1.03
N ARG A 30 -3.03 0.56 1.41
CA ARG A 30 -4.48 0.37 1.56
C ARG A 30 -4.79 -0.34 2.87
N VAL A 31 -5.83 0.12 3.57
CA VAL A 31 -6.32 -0.48 4.83
C VAL A 31 -7.79 -0.86 4.66
N GLU A 32 -8.09 -2.15 4.73
CA GLU A 32 -9.43 -2.71 4.53
C GLU A 32 -10.00 -3.28 5.83
N GLY A 33 -11.10 -2.73 6.34
CA GLY A 33 -11.86 -3.34 7.41
C GLY A 33 -12.72 -4.52 6.92
N ALA A 34 -13.57 -5.08 7.78
CA ALA A 34 -14.51 -6.12 7.35
C ALA A 34 -15.53 -5.59 6.32
N LYS A 35 -16.07 -4.38 6.52
CA LYS A 35 -17.19 -3.86 5.73
C LYS A 35 -16.83 -2.69 4.81
N VAL A 36 -15.82 -1.89 5.18
CA VAL A 36 -15.45 -0.64 4.49
C VAL A 36 -13.95 -0.57 4.28
N ASN A 37 -13.53 0.17 3.26
CA ASN A 37 -12.15 0.65 3.18
C ASN A 37 -11.95 1.69 4.29
N LEU A 38 -10.96 1.48 5.17
CA LEU A 38 -10.62 2.43 6.22
C LEU A 38 -9.68 3.51 5.72
N PHE A 39 -8.80 3.17 4.77
CA PHE A 39 -7.87 4.12 4.17
C PHE A 39 -7.39 3.66 2.81
N GLY A 40 -7.10 4.64 1.94
CA GLY A 40 -6.29 4.44 0.76
C GLY A 40 -6.92 3.52 -0.28
N ALA A 41 -8.24 3.63 -0.50
CA ALA A 41 -8.95 2.83 -1.50
C ALA A 41 -8.28 2.86 -2.89
N THR A 42 -7.69 4.00 -3.27
CA THR A 42 -6.95 4.20 -4.53
C THR A 42 -5.46 3.84 -4.45
N GLU A 43 -5.01 3.22 -3.34
CA GLU A 43 -3.61 2.87 -3.09
C GLU A 43 -2.67 4.10 -3.21
N PRO A 44 -2.89 5.19 -2.44
CA PRO A 44 -2.05 6.40 -2.52
C PRO A 44 -0.60 6.10 -2.15
N GLY A 45 0.32 6.81 -2.81
CA GLY A 45 1.74 6.77 -2.48
C GLY A 45 2.04 7.55 -1.20
N LEU A 46 2.48 6.84 -0.16
CA LEU A 46 2.91 7.39 1.13
C LEU A 46 4.38 7.12 1.37
N THR A 47 5.00 8.01 2.15
CA THR A 47 6.27 7.73 2.80
C THR A 47 5.96 7.09 4.15
N PRO A 48 6.40 5.85 4.40
CA PRO A 48 6.29 5.21 5.71
C PRO A 48 6.86 6.07 6.84
N ALA A 49 6.30 5.95 8.03
CA ALA A 49 6.63 6.80 9.16
C ALA A 49 7.17 6.00 10.34
N THR A 50 8.12 6.60 11.06
CA THR A 50 8.57 6.10 12.36
C THR A 50 7.58 6.51 13.43
N GLY A 51 7.33 5.63 14.40
CA GLY A 51 6.47 5.90 15.54
C GLY A 51 6.87 5.10 16.77
N THR A 52 6.27 5.42 17.90
CA THR A 52 6.40 4.65 19.14
C THR A 52 5.01 4.35 19.64
N ILE A 53 4.70 3.07 19.80
CA ILE A 53 3.40 2.60 20.31
C ILE A 53 3.61 1.98 21.67
N THR A 54 2.88 2.47 22.67
CA THR A 54 2.88 1.88 24.01
C THR A 54 1.70 0.91 24.10
N PRO A 55 1.94 -0.42 24.05
CA PRO A 55 0.87 -1.39 24.24
C PRO A 55 0.32 -1.33 25.69
N PRO A 56 -0.91 -1.81 25.95
CA PRO A 56 -1.46 -1.88 27.30
C PRO A 56 -0.63 -2.73 28.27
N SER A 57 0.12 -3.69 27.73
CA SER A 57 1.05 -4.54 28.46
C SER A 57 2.31 -4.77 27.63
N GLY A 58 3.45 -4.88 28.30
CA GLY A 58 4.75 -5.05 27.67
C GLY A 58 5.48 -3.74 27.35
N PRO A 59 6.68 -3.82 26.74
CA PRO A 59 7.48 -2.65 26.42
C PRO A 59 6.90 -1.84 25.25
N ALA A 60 7.27 -0.56 25.17
CA ALA A 60 6.97 0.26 24.00
C ALA A 60 7.58 -0.36 22.73
N VAL A 61 6.82 -0.30 21.63
CA VAL A 61 7.21 -0.82 20.33
C VAL A 61 7.63 0.34 19.44
N THR A 62 8.88 0.33 18.99
CA THR A 62 9.35 1.25 17.96
C THR A 62 8.92 0.76 16.59
N VAL A 63 8.15 1.58 15.89
CA VAL A 63 7.75 1.38 14.51
C VAL A 63 8.82 1.99 13.63
N SER A 64 9.52 1.16 12.85
CA SER A 64 10.53 1.64 11.91
C SER A 64 9.89 2.05 10.58
N ALA A 65 10.25 3.23 10.07
CA ALA A 65 9.75 3.72 8.78
C ALA A 65 9.99 2.72 7.65
N GLU A 66 11.09 1.97 7.63
CA GLU A 66 11.39 1.05 6.53
C GLU A 66 10.46 -0.16 6.44
N THR A 67 9.50 -0.32 7.36
CA THR A 67 8.76 -1.57 7.53
C THR A 67 7.29 -1.49 7.09
N ALA A 68 6.66 -2.64 6.88
CA ALA A 68 5.21 -2.71 6.64
C ALA A 68 4.40 -2.07 7.80
N PHE A 69 4.95 -2.09 9.01
CA PHE A 69 4.43 -1.38 10.18
C PHE A 69 4.53 0.15 10.02
N GLY A 70 5.66 0.64 9.52
CA GLY A 70 5.83 2.06 9.19
C GLY A 70 4.85 2.56 8.12
N ALA A 71 4.47 1.69 7.17
CA ALA A 71 3.41 2.00 6.21
C ALA A 71 2.03 2.12 6.88
N LEU A 72 1.72 1.27 7.87
CA LEU A 72 0.49 1.42 8.67
C LEU A 72 0.51 2.70 9.50
N GLU A 73 1.64 3.05 10.10
CA GLU A 73 1.81 4.30 10.86
C GLU A 73 1.62 5.54 9.97
N ALA A 74 2.14 5.52 8.74
CA ALA A 74 1.90 6.59 7.78
C ALA A 74 0.41 6.71 7.40
N ALA A 75 -0.28 5.57 7.19
CA ALA A 75 -1.72 5.55 6.94
C ALA A 75 -2.52 6.02 8.16
N SER A 76 -2.11 5.63 9.37
CA SER A 76 -2.63 6.07 10.66
C SER A 76 -2.68 7.60 10.74
N ARG A 77 -1.52 8.23 10.58
CA ARG A 77 -1.38 9.68 10.63
C ARG A 77 -2.11 10.40 9.50
N LYS A 78 -2.05 9.87 8.28
CA LYS A 78 -2.65 10.53 7.12
C LYS A 78 -4.16 10.41 7.08
N GLY A 79 -4.69 9.29 7.55
CA GLY A 79 -6.11 8.95 7.53
C GLY A 79 -6.83 9.20 8.86
N GLU A 80 -6.12 9.70 9.87
CA GLU A 80 -6.63 9.86 11.24
C GLU A 80 -7.29 8.58 11.79
N LEU A 81 -6.74 7.43 11.43
CA LEU A 81 -7.23 6.13 11.88
C LEU A 81 -6.37 5.62 13.04
N PHE A 82 -7.03 5.27 14.14
CA PHE A 82 -6.35 4.65 15.28
C PHE A 82 -5.96 3.20 14.99
N TYR A 83 -4.86 2.74 15.56
CA TYR A 83 -4.57 1.31 15.70
C TYR A 83 -3.93 1.01 17.05
N ARG A 84 -4.14 -0.21 17.56
CA ARG A 84 -3.54 -0.73 18.80
C ARG A 84 -2.60 -1.88 18.49
N VAL A 85 -1.53 -1.93 19.26
CA VAL A 85 -0.55 -3.01 19.27
C VAL A 85 -0.64 -3.73 20.59
N GLU A 86 -0.48 -5.05 20.56
CA GLU A 86 -0.38 -5.90 21.74
C GLU A 86 0.90 -6.75 21.63
N ALA A 87 1.51 -7.05 22.77
CA ALA A 87 2.70 -7.89 22.84
C ALA A 87 2.28 -9.37 22.90
N PHE A 88 2.83 -10.18 22.00
CA PHE A 88 2.70 -11.64 22.03
C PHE A 88 4.07 -12.30 22.12
N SER A 89 4.10 -13.61 22.42
CA SER A 89 5.34 -14.40 22.47
C SER A 89 6.11 -14.43 21.14
N PHE A 90 5.41 -14.23 20.03
CA PHE A 90 5.99 -14.13 18.69
C PHE A 90 6.32 -12.70 18.25
N GLY A 91 6.16 -11.71 19.14
CA GLY A 91 6.45 -10.30 18.88
C GLY A 91 5.21 -9.39 18.88
N PRO A 92 5.39 -8.09 18.60
CA PRO A 92 4.30 -7.12 18.58
C PRO A 92 3.33 -7.39 17.43
N TYR A 93 2.03 -7.36 17.74
CA TYR A 93 0.95 -7.63 16.79
C TYR A 93 -0.04 -6.47 16.75
N VAL A 94 -0.52 -6.14 15.55
CA VAL A 94 -1.58 -5.14 15.35
C VAL A 94 -2.91 -5.77 15.78
N ALA A 95 -3.31 -5.53 17.02
CA ALA A 95 -4.50 -6.13 17.61
C ALA A 95 -5.81 -5.47 17.18
N GLN A 96 -5.76 -4.18 16.82
CA GLN A 96 -6.93 -3.42 16.40
C GLN A 96 -6.54 -2.33 15.40
N VAL A 97 -7.40 -2.10 14.41
CA VAL A 97 -7.36 -0.90 13.55
C VAL A 97 -8.79 -0.35 13.44
N GLY A 98 -8.93 0.95 13.65
CA GLY A 98 -10.22 1.61 13.81
C GLY A 98 -11.03 0.93 14.90
N ARG A 99 -12.21 0.42 14.54
CA ARG A 99 -13.16 -0.21 15.48
C ARG A 99 -13.09 -1.75 15.51
N LEU A 100 -12.18 -2.38 14.76
CA LEU A 100 -12.15 -3.83 14.62
C LEU A 100 -10.93 -4.41 15.33
N SER A 101 -11.18 -5.22 16.34
CA SER A 101 -10.16 -6.02 17.03
C SER A 101 -10.04 -7.42 16.40
N GLY A 102 -8.94 -8.11 16.68
CA GLY A 102 -8.81 -9.55 16.45
C GLY A 102 -9.60 -10.38 17.45
N THR A 103 -9.84 -11.65 17.09
CA THR A 103 -10.38 -12.72 17.94
C THR A 103 -9.58 -14.01 17.68
N ALA A 104 -9.99 -15.15 18.23
CA ALA A 104 -9.37 -16.44 17.92
C ALA A 104 -9.43 -16.82 16.43
N THR A 105 -10.42 -16.33 15.68
CA THR A 105 -10.65 -16.67 14.26
C THR A 105 -10.62 -15.47 13.33
N THR A 106 -10.36 -14.27 13.84
CA THR A 106 -10.26 -13.05 13.04
C THR A 106 -9.08 -12.21 13.46
N GLY A 107 -8.50 -11.42 12.56
CA GLY A 107 -7.30 -10.65 12.90
C GLY A 107 -6.86 -9.68 11.81
N TRP A 108 -5.94 -8.79 12.17
CA TRP A 108 -5.28 -7.90 11.22
C TRP A 108 -4.04 -8.56 10.66
N VAL A 109 -3.99 -8.63 9.35
CA VAL A 109 -2.86 -9.17 8.61
C VAL A 109 -2.49 -8.24 7.47
N TYR A 110 -1.32 -8.46 6.90
CA TYR A 110 -0.80 -7.63 5.83
C TYR A 110 -0.30 -8.47 4.66
N LYS A 111 -0.37 -7.86 3.47
CA LYS A 111 0.25 -8.36 2.25
C LYS A 111 1.15 -7.29 1.67
N VAL A 112 2.27 -7.70 1.10
CA VAL A 112 3.11 -6.85 0.26
C VAL A 112 3.09 -7.40 -1.16
N ASN A 113 2.71 -6.55 -2.11
CA ASN A 113 2.58 -6.91 -3.53
C ASN A 113 1.65 -8.10 -3.82
N GLY A 114 0.68 -8.37 -2.93
CA GLY A 114 -0.27 -9.48 -3.05
C GLY A 114 0.18 -10.77 -2.36
N VAL A 115 1.38 -10.80 -1.77
CA VAL A 115 1.94 -11.94 -1.03
C VAL A 115 1.86 -11.66 0.47
N SER A 116 1.48 -12.66 1.26
CA SER A 116 1.56 -12.63 2.72
C SER A 116 2.99 -13.00 3.13
N PRO A 117 3.80 -12.07 3.68
CA PRO A 117 5.17 -12.39 4.02
C PRO A 117 5.24 -13.33 5.24
N PRO A 118 6.21 -14.26 5.30
CA PRO A 118 6.37 -15.20 6.43
C PRO A 118 7.08 -14.55 7.64
N VAL A 119 7.01 -13.23 7.77
CA VAL A 119 7.68 -12.45 8.81
C VAL A 119 6.72 -11.43 9.41
N ALA A 120 6.99 -10.98 10.63
CA ALA A 120 6.23 -9.91 11.26
C ALA A 120 6.31 -8.61 10.44
N ALA A 121 5.27 -7.77 10.53
CA ALA A 121 5.23 -6.48 9.84
C ALA A 121 6.33 -5.52 10.29
N THR A 122 6.92 -5.73 11.47
CA THR A 122 8.09 -5.00 12.00
C THR A 122 9.40 -5.45 11.37
N ALA A 123 9.44 -6.61 10.71
CA ALA A 123 10.65 -7.19 10.13
C ALA A 123 10.69 -7.14 8.59
N TYR A 124 9.54 -6.95 7.93
CA TYR A 124 9.52 -6.80 6.48
C TYR A 124 10.06 -5.42 6.06
N VAL A 125 11.19 -5.38 5.36
CA VAL A 125 11.77 -4.14 4.81
C VAL A 125 11.14 -3.82 3.45
N LEU A 126 10.48 -2.68 3.37
CA LEU A 126 9.77 -2.19 2.18
C LEU A 126 10.72 -1.64 1.11
N LYS A 127 10.30 -1.78 -0.14
CA LYS A 127 10.96 -1.21 -1.32
C LYS A 127 10.08 -0.16 -1.99
N ALA A 128 10.70 0.74 -2.74
CA ALA A 128 9.98 1.77 -3.45
C ALA A 128 8.99 1.16 -4.44
N GLY A 129 7.75 1.64 -4.43
CA GLY A 129 6.65 1.13 -5.25
C GLY A 129 5.92 -0.08 -4.67
N ASP A 130 6.33 -0.62 -3.52
CA ASP A 130 5.63 -1.72 -2.88
C ASP A 130 4.18 -1.37 -2.58
N ARG A 131 3.29 -2.35 -2.75
CA ARG A 131 1.86 -2.24 -2.41
C ARG A 131 1.60 -2.95 -1.09
N VAL A 132 1.36 -2.19 -0.04
CA VAL A 132 1.05 -2.70 1.30
C VAL A 132 -0.47 -2.68 1.49
N LEU A 133 -1.04 -3.87 1.67
CA LEU A 133 -2.44 -4.06 2.03
C LEU A 133 -2.52 -4.54 3.46
N TRP A 134 -3.09 -3.75 4.35
CA TRP A 134 -3.55 -4.18 5.67
C TRP A 134 -5.03 -4.53 5.60
N TYR A 135 -5.44 -5.66 6.16
CA TYR A 135 -6.83 -6.07 6.11
C TYR A 135 -7.25 -6.89 7.33
N HIS A 136 -8.52 -6.71 7.72
CA HIS A 136 -9.17 -7.55 8.72
C HIS A 136 -9.64 -8.84 8.04
N ALA A 137 -9.11 -9.96 8.49
CA ALA A 137 -9.34 -11.29 7.95
C ALA A 137 -10.20 -12.13 8.89
N THR A 138 -11.02 -13.00 8.31
CA THR A 138 -11.59 -14.17 8.98
C THR A 138 -10.86 -15.40 8.49
N PHE A 139 -10.28 -16.18 9.40
CA PHE A 139 -9.52 -17.38 9.07
C PHE A 139 -10.41 -18.61 9.17
N GLY A 140 -10.37 -19.43 8.12
CA GLY A 140 -11.03 -20.73 8.08
C GLY A 140 -10.04 -21.88 7.94
N PRO A 141 -10.53 -23.11 7.72
CA PRO A 141 -9.68 -24.30 7.56
C PRO A 141 -8.68 -24.19 6.39
N THR A 142 -8.99 -23.34 5.40
CA THR A 142 -8.16 -23.11 4.21
C THR A 142 -7.29 -21.85 4.32
N GLY A 143 -7.14 -21.28 5.53
CA GLY A 143 -6.39 -20.04 5.76
C GLY A 143 -7.24 -18.77 5.66
N GLY A 144 -6.57 -17.65 5.37
CA GLY A 144 -7.19 -16.33 5.26
C GLY A 144 -7.96 -16.13 3.94
N PRO A 145 -8.75 -15.04 3.82
CA PRO A 145 -9.46 -14.73 2.60
C PRO A 145 -8.48 -14.31 1.50
N LYS A 146 -8.79 -14.70 0.25
CA LYS A 146 -8.09 -14.15 -0.93
C LYS A 146 -8.36 -12.65 -1.04
N SER A 147 -7.44 -11.90 -1.65
CA SER A 147 -7.63 -10.48 -1.96
C SER A 147 -8.01 -10.29 -3.42
N LEU A 148 -9.06 -9.50 -3.68
CA LEU A 148 -9.43 -9.13 -5.04
C LEU A 148 -8.50 -8.01 -5.53
N ARG A 149 -8.00 -8.11 -6.77
CA ARG A 149 -7.27 -7.04 -7.46
C ARG A 149 -7.93 -6.74 -8.79
N LEU A 150 -8.06 -5.46 -9.11
CA LEU A 150 -8.32 -5.02 -10.48
C LEU A 150 -7.00 -4.81 -11.22
N LEU A 151 -6.78 -5.52 -12.31
CA LEU A 151 -5.66 -5.31 -13.21
C LEU A 151 -6.12 -4.34 -14.30
N PRO A 152 -5.61 -3.10 -14.33
CA PRO A 152 -5.96 -2.16 -15.37
C PRO A 152 -5.40 -2.60 -16.73
N GLU A 153 -6.22 -2.49 -17.78
CA GLU A 153 -5.81 -2.64 -19.17
C GLU A 153 -5.82 -1.24 -19.81
N TYR A 154 -4.63 -0.75 -20.19
CA TYR A 154 -4.46 0.56 -20.82
C TYR A 154 -4.24 0.42 -22.32
N VAL A 155 -4.74 1.39 -23.08
CA VAL A 155 -4.40 1.55 -24.50
C VAL A 155 -3.72 2.90 -24.67
N VAL A 156 -2.59 2.90 -25.39
CA VAL A 156 -1.91 4.10 -25.87
C VAL A 156 -2.32 4.28 -27.32
N GLY A 157 -3.01 5.37 -27.62
CA GLY A 157 -3.30 5.74 -29.00
C GLY A 157 -2.21 6.67 -29.53
N CYS A 158 -1.55 6.32 -30.62
CA CYS A 158 -0.67 7.23 -31.35
C CYS A 158 -1.26 7.42 -32.76
N PRO A 159 -1.97 8.52 -33.03
CA PRO A 159 -2.53 8.77 -34.36
C PRO A 159 -1.41 9.01 -35.39
N GLY A 160 -1.41 8.22 -36.47
CA GLY A 160 -0.77 8.56 -37.75
C GLY A 160 0.77 8.69 -37.77
N GLY A 161 1.51 8.02 -36.88
CA GLY A 161 2.99 8.09 -36.90
C GLY A 161 3.56 9.48 -36.54
N SER A 162 2.73 10.38 -36.02
CA SER A 162 3.07 11.79 -35.70
C SER A 162 4.04 11.99 -34.53
N GLY A 163 4.65 10.92 -33.99
CA GLY A 163 5.57 10.99 -32.84
C GLY A 163 4.92 11.40 -31.50
N SER A 164 3.67 11.87 -31.48
CA SER A 164 2.96 12.29 -30.27
C SER A 164 1.93 11.23 -29.85
N CYS A 165 2.32 10.38 -28.91
CA CYS A 165 1.41 9.40 -28.32
C CYS A 165 0.54 10.04 -27.24
N SER A 166 -0.76 9.73 -27.25
CA SER A 166 -1.68 10.19 -26.22
C SER A 166 -1.38 9.54 -24.86
N THR A 167 -1.79 10.22 -23.77
CA THR A 167 -1.68 9.66 -22.42
C THR A 167 -2.42 8.32 -22.33
N PRO A 168 -1.84 7.29 -21.67
CA PRO A 168 -2.49 5.99 -21.52
C PRO A 168 -3.90 6.14 -20.94
N ARG A 169 -4.89 5.56 -21.63
CA ARG A 169 -6.29 5.58 -21.16
C ARG A 169 -6.67 4.20 -20.66
N LEU A 170 -7.27 4.13 -19.46
CA LEU A 170 -7.86 2.88 -18.98
C LEU A 170 -9.06 2.54 -19.87
N THR A 171 -8.99 1.41 -20.56
CA THR A 171 -10.10 0.94 -21.43
C THR A 171 -10.88 -0.18 -20.77
N CYS A 172 -10.19 -1.08 -20.08
CA CYS A 172 -10.80 -2.19 -19.37
C CYS A 172 -10.06 -2.46 -18.06
N ALA A 173 -10.68 -3.29 -17.21
CA ALA A 173 -10.00 -3.88 -16.07
C ALA A 173 -10.41 -5.34 -15.92
N ARG A 174 -9.49 -6.16 -15.40
CA ARG A 174 -9.71 -7.56 -15.09
C ARG A 174 -9.63 -7.80 -13.59
N ALA A 175 -10.65 -8.40 -13.03
CA ALA A 175 -10.68 -8.86 -11.65
C ALA A 175 -9.99 -10.21 -11.49
N VAL A 176 -9.05 -10.30 -10.55
CA VAL A 176 -8.35 -11.54 -10.17
C VAL A 176 -8.34 -11.68 -8.65
N LEU A 177 -8.34 -12.92 -8.15
CA LEU A 177 -8.12 -13.21 -6.74
C LEU A 177 -6.65 -13.55 -6.53
N GLU A 178 -6.02 -12.97 -5.50
CA GLU A 178 -4.65 -13.26 -5.06
C GLU A 178 -4.71 -14.04 -3.74
N ASP A 179 -4.10 -15.23 -3.71
CA ASP A 179 -3.91 -16.02 -2.48
C ASP A 179 -2.72 -15.49 -1.66
N ASP A 180 -2.34 -16.19 -0.59
CA ASP A 180 -1.26 -15.75 0.31
C ASP A 180 0.13 -15.89 -0.31
N ALA A 181 0.28 -16.72 -1.35
CA ALA A 181 1.49 -16.81 -2.17
C ALA A 181 1.49 -15.79 -3.33
N GLY A 182 0.47 -14.93 -3.42
CA GLY A 182 0.29 -13.99 -4.54
C GLY A 182 -0.12 -14.66 -5.85
N ARG A 183 -0.49 -15.95 -5.83
CA ARG A 183 -0.95 -16.65 -7.03
C ARG A 183 -2.32 -16.14 -7.41
N ARG A 184 -2.48 -15.82 -8.70
CA ARG A 184 -3.70 -15.25 -9.26
C ARG A 184 -4.62 -16.32 -9.80
N THR A 185 -5.88 -16.30 -9.37
CA THR A 185 -6.94 -17.15 -9.91
C THR A 185 -8.10 -16.32 -10.46
N ARG A 186 -8.96 -16.95 -11.26
CA ARG A 186 -10.18 -16.33 -11.76
C ARG A 186 -11.09 -15.91 -10.59
N ALA A 187 -11.61 -14.69 -10.65
CA ALA A 187 -12.55 -14.17 -9.68
C ALA A 187 -13.99 -14.46 -10.13
N THR A 188 -14.58 -15.59 -9.74
CA THR A 188 -15.97 -15.91 -10.07
C THR A 188 -16.93 -15.11 -9.18
N GLY A 189 -18.06 -14.65 -9.74
CA GLY A 189 -19.07 -13.88 -8.98
C GLY A 189 -18.68 -12.43 -8.70
N VAL A 190 -17.80 -11.84 -9.51
CA VAL A 190 -17.39 -10.44 -9.35
C VAL A 190 -18.56 -9.48 -9.54
N VAL A 191 -18.69 -8.56 -8.61
CA VAL A 191 -19.59 -7.40 -8.71
C VAL A 191 -18.76 -6.16 -8.93
N PHE A 192 -18.77 -5.64 -10.17
CA PHE A 192 -18.17 -4.36 -10.50
C PHE A 192 -19.08 -3.21 -10.07
N ARG A 193 -18.46 -2.10 -9.64
CA ARG A 193 -19.14 -0.85 -9.38
C ARG A 193 -18.41 0.31 -10.06
N LEU A 194 -19.18 1.10 -10.82
CA LEU A 194 -18.75 2.38 -11.37
C LEU A 194 -19.41 3.47 -10.55
N ASP A 195 -18.62 4.37 -9.96
CA ASP A 195 -19.12 5.49 -9.14
C ASP A 195 -20.11 5.03 -8.06
N GLY A 196 -19.78 3.90 -7.42
CA GLY A 196 -20.57 3.27 -6.37
C GLY A 196 -21.76 2.43 -6.88
N ARG A 197 -22.15 2.55 -8.14
CA ARG A 197 -23.31 1.85 -8.73
C ARG A 197 -22.89 0.54 -9.39
N ARG A 198 -23.68 -0.52 -9.22
CA ARG A 198 -23.43 -1.82 -9.87
C ARG A 198 -23.32 -1.65 -11.39
N ALA A 199 -22.26 -2.19 -11.98
CA ALA A 199 -21.99 -2.11 -13.40
C ALA A 199 -21.93 -3.50 -14.04
N ARG A 200 -22.33 -3.59 -15.31
CA ARG A 200 -22.26 -4.84 -16.08
C ARG A 200 -20.83 -5.06 -16.60
N GLY A 201 -20.27 -6.22 -16.29
CA GLY A 201 -19.04 -6.74 -16.88
C GLY A 201 -19.30 -8.07 -17.60
N SER A 202 -18.29 -8.59 -18.28
CA SER A 202 -18.28 -9.93 -18.87
C SER A 202 -17.36 -10.84 -18.06
N GLY A 203 -17.96 -11.72 -17.24
CA GLY A 203 -17.23 -12.58 -16.31
C GLY A 203 -16.33 -11.78 -15.37
N THR A 204 -15.02 -11.90 -15.54
CA THR A 204 -14.01 -11.21 -14.71
C THR A 204 -13.49 -9.91 -15.33
N LYS A 205 -14.06 -9.45 -16.45
CA LYS A 205 -13.59 -8.27 -17.17
C LYS A 205 -14.70 -7.23 -17.23
N ILE A 206 -14.34 -5.96 -17.11
CA ILE A 206 -15.22 -4.84 -17.39
C ILE A 206 -14.50 -3.87 -18.33
N CYS A 207 -15.22 -3.37 -19.32
CA CYS A 207 -14.76 -2.29 -20.21
C CYS A 207 -15.80 -1.18 -20.14
N PRO A 208 -15.69 -0.29 -19.14
CA PRO A 208 -16.67 0.78 -18.96
C PRO A 208 -16.79 1.65 -20.21
N ARG A 209 -18.02 2.01 -20.58
CA ARG A 209 -18.30 2.99 -21.63
C ARG A 209 -18.75 4.31 -21.00
N GLY A 210 -18.49 5.41 -21.68
CA GLY A 210 -18.87 6.74 -21.21
C GLY A 210 -17.96 7.28 -20.10
N HIS A 211 -18.46 8.30 -19.40
CA HIS A 211 -17.75 8.95 -18.30
C HIS A 211 -17.99 8.20 -16.99
N TRP A 212 -16.91 7.90 -16.29
CA TRP A 212 -16.90 7.29 -14.97
C TRP A 212 -15.65 7.75 -14.24
N HIS A 213 -15.70 7.90 -12.92
CA HIS A 213 -14.57 8.41 -12.13
C HIS A 213 -13.85 7.32 -11.37
N THR A 214 -14.61 6.36 -10.84
CA THR A 214 -14.10 5.30 -9.98
C THR A 214 -14.61 3.95 -10.46
N LEU A 215 -13.73 2.95 -10.42
CA LEU A 215 -14.06 1.56 -10.66
C LEU A 215 -13.56 0.71 -9.50
N SER A 216 -14.47 -0.02 -8.88
CA SER A 216 -14.16 -0.98 -7.82
C SER A 216 -14.86 -2.31 -8.07
N ALA A 217 -14.44 -3.34 -7.35
CA ALA A 217 -15.04 -4.66 -7.43
C ALA A 217 -15.08 -5.35 -6.07
N THR A 218 -16.05 -6.26 -5.93
CA THR A 218 -16.19 -7.13 -4.77
C THR A 218 -16.48 -8.56 -5.21
N VAL A 219 -16.00 -9.54 -4.44
CA VAL A 219 -16.35 -10.96 -4.54
C VAL A 219 -16.68 -11.42 -3.12
N ALA A 220 -17.72 -12.24 -2.96
CA ALA A 220 -18.10 -12.77 -1.66
C ALA A 220 -16.94 -13.58 -1.05
N GLY A 221 -16.64 -13.35 0.23
CA GLY A 221 -15.55 -14.02 0.95
C GLY A 221 -14.13 -13.53 0.63
N ALA A 222 -13.96 -12.55 -0.27
CA ALA A 222 -12.66 -11.97 -0.59
C ALA A 222 -12.52 -10.55 -0.05
N VAL A 223 -11.29 -10.13 0.23
CA VAL A 223 -10.97 -8.71 0.50
C VAL A 223 -11.30 -7.88 -0.75
N ARG A 224 -11.91 -6.71 -0.56
CA ARG A 224 -12.30 -5.81 -1.66
C ARG A 224 -11.10 -5.39 -2.51
N SER A 225 -11.37 -5.08 -3.78
CA SER A 225 -10.34 -4.52 -4.66
C SER A 225 -9.95 -3.11 -4.26
N GLN A 226 -8.79 -2.69 -4.71
CA GLN A 226 -8.51 -1.26 -4.82
C GLN A 226 -9.48 -0.59 -5.81
N VAL A 227 -9.56 0.73 -5.74
CA VAL A 227 -10.32 1.60 -6.63
C VAL A 227 -9.39 2.11 -7.73
N LEU A 228 -9.75 1.82 -8.98
CA LEU A 228 -9.13 2.45 -10.13
C LEU A 228 -9.83 3.79 -10.40
N VAL A 229 -9.07 4.81 -10.77
CA VAL A 229 -9.59 6.14 -11.09
C VAL A 229 -9.27 6.53 -12.53
N THR A 230 -10.17 7.26 -13.18
CA THR A 230 -9.84 7.97 -14.42
C THR A 230 -9.41 9.40 -14.12
N PRO A 231 -8.35 9.91 -14.78
CA PRO A 231 -8.03 11.33 -14.71
C PRO A 231 -9.21 12.15 -15.27
N ARG A 232 -9.59 13.22 -14.57
CA ARG A 232 -10.49 14.24 -15.15
C ARG A 232 -9.77 14.85 -16.37
N ARG A 233 -10.46 14.99 -17.51
CA ARG A 233 -9.95 15.79 -18.64
C ARG A 233 -9.58 17.18 -18.11
N GLY A 234 -8.30 17.54 -18.16
CA GLY A 234 -7.79 18.86 -17.74
C GLY A 234 -6.87 18.88 -16.51
N SER A 235 -6.70 17.77 -15.76
CA SER A 235 -5.74 17.71 -14.65
C SER A 235 -4.48 16.95 -15.06
N ALA A 236 -3.58 17.63 -15.79
CA ALA A 236 -2.20 17.22 -15.92
C ALA A 236 -1.41 17.90 -14.79
N SER A 237 -1.39 17.30 -13.60
CA SER A 237 -0.37 17.56 -12.58
C SER A 237 -0.45 16.50 -11.49
N GLY A 238 0.66 15.78 -11.26
CA GLY A 238 0.78 14.82 -10.16
C GLY A 238 1.38 13.49 -10.61
N SER A 239 2.71 13.46 -10.65
CA SER A 239 3.59 12.29 -10.72
C SER A 239 3.04 11.04 -10.00
N GLY A 240 2.43 10.15 -10.78
CA GLY A 240 2.07 8.79 -10.39
C GLY A 240 2.37 7.86 -11.55
N GLY A 241 3.65 7.70 -11.85
CA GLY A 241 4.12 6.79 -12.91
C GLY A 241 3.70 5.36 -12.58
N VAL A 242 2.64 4.89 -13.21
CA VAL A 242 2.39 3.46 -13.35
C VAL A 242 3.50 2.94 -14.26
N ALA A 243 4.48 2.27 -13.67
CA ALA A 243 5.49 1.55 -14.42
C ALA A 243 4.77 0.52 -15.32
N LEU A 244 4.75 0.80 -16.61
CA LEU A 244 4.41 -0.18 -17.65
C LEU A 244 5.51 -1.24 -17.59
N VAL A 245 5.18 -2.43 -17.07
CA VAL A 245 6.02 -3.61 -17.27
C VAL A 245 5.93 -3.96 -18.76
N GLY A 246 6.90 -3.48 -19.53
CA GLY A 246 7.15 -3.95 -20.88
C GLY A 246 7.52 -5.43 -20.81
N ARG A 247 6.81 -6.26 -21.58
CA ARG A 247 7.25 -7.62 -21.86
C ARG A 247 8.51 -7.54 -22.72
N ALA A 248 9.59 -8.17 -22.26
CA ALA A 248 10.64 -8.67 -23.15
C ALA A 248 10.12 -9.86 -23.94
#